data_AF-A0A9D4ENT5-F1
#
_entry.id   AF-A0A9D4ENT5-F1
#
_cell.length_a   1.000
_cell.length_b   1.000
_cell.length_c   1.000
_cell.angle_alpha   90.00
_cell.angle_beta   90.00
_cell.angle_gamma   90.00
#
_symmetry.space_group_name_H-M   'P 1'
#
loop_
_entity.id
_entity.type
_entity.pdbx_description
1 polymer ?
#
loop_
_entity_poly.entity_id
_entity_poly.type
_entity_poly.pdbx_seq_one_letter_code
_entity_poly.pdbx_strand_id
1 'polypeptide(L)'
;MDYSSVESVRDTSESDAMDYSSVRDVDSTDTDNADQLNQPFDLPDRPAINQDSETVETDIGDESLSTTAIEEQTVTFEVIEIGSKRGKPLLVGSDGFRYYVKKTQKNSVLWACSLRSSKCPCYATMIQKGTDFVRGPNNHQHGPEASIDKKIRIGVKVKEEAKAQP
;
A
#
# COMPACT_ATOMS: atom_id res chain seq x y z
N MET A 1 48.25 -42.58 -32.60
CA MET A 1 49.27 -41.53 -32.71
C MET A 1 48.57 -40.24 -32.37
N ASP A 2 48.47 -39.97 -31.07
CA ASP A 2 49.15 -38.85 -30.36
C ASP A 2 48.18 -37.65 -30.36
N TYR A 3 47.73 -37.09 -29.24
CA TYR A 3 48.55 -36.49 -28.20
C TYR A 3 47.74 -36.28 -26.89
N SER A 4 48.38 -36.73 -25.82
CA SER A 4 48.27 -36.44 -24.39
C SER A 4 47.67 -35.09 -23.93
N SER A 5 46.91 -35.18 -22.82
CA SER A 5 47.13 -34.47 -21.52
C SER A 5 47.09 -32.94 -21.47
N VAL A 6 46.20 -32.35 -20.66
CA VAL A 6 46.43 -32.00 -19.23
C VAL A 6 45.24 -31.21 -18.66
N GLU A 7 45.04 -31.39 -17.36
CA GLU A 7 44.11 -30.71 -16.47
C GLU A 7 44.35 -29.20 -16.37
N SER A 8 43.31 -28.41 -16.07
CA SER A 8 43.50 -27.15 -15.36
C SER A 8 42.27 -26.81 -14.53
N VAL A 9 42.35 -27.23 -13.27
CA VAL A 9 41.59 -26.71 -12.14
C VAL A 9 41.75 -25.19 -12.08
N ARG A 10 40.65 -24.44 -11.98
CA ARG A 10 40.67 -23.05 -11.53
C ARG A 10 40.22 -23.02 -10.09
N ASP A 11 41.20 -23.22 -9.23
CA ASP A 11 41.24 -22.67 -7.89
C ASP A 11 41.03 -21.16 -7.95
N THR A 12 40.07 -20.65 -7.18
CA THR A 12 40.03 -19.22 -6.83
C THR A 12 39.89 -19.14 -5.32
N SER A 13 41.06 -19.22 -4.69
CA SER A 13 41.32 -18.80 -3.32
C SER A 13 40.87 -17.35 -3.05
N GLU A 14 39.95 -17.21 -2.11
CA GLU A 14 40.01 -16.36 -0.91
C GLU A 14 40.94 -15.13 -0.89
N SER A 15 40.36 -13.92 -0.91
CA SER A 15 40.63 -12.73 -0.07
C SER A 15 39.70 -11.60 -0.59
N ASP A 16 38.95 -10.82 0.16
CA ASP A 16 39.28 -10.01 1.33
C ASP A 16 38.00 -9.79 2.16
N ALA A 17 38.08 -10.14 3.44
CA ALA A 17 37.12 -9.70 4.44
C ALA A 17 37.34 -8.19 4.68
N MET A 18 36.37 -7.37 4.27
CA MET A 18 36.37 -5.95 4.63
C MET A 18 35.87 -5.79 6.07
N ASP A 19 36.81 -5.52 6.97
CA ASP A 19 36.58 -5.09 8.35
C ASP A 19 35.85 -3.73 8.35
N TYR A 20 34.53 -3.77 8.57
CA TYR A 20 33.75 -2.57 8.87
C TYR A 20 33.56 -2.45 10.38
N SER A 21 34.66 -2.18 11.06
CA SER A 21 34.70 -1.77 12.45
C SER A 21 35.14 -0.30 12.52
N SER A 22 34.19 0.62 12.35
CA SER A 22 34.38 2.03 12.71
C SER A 22 33.29 2.43 13.68
N VAL A 23 33.50 2.02 14.93
CA VAL A 23 32.83 2.57 16.11
C VAL A 23 33.14 4.07 16.16
N ARG A 24 32.09 4.89 16.21
CA ARG A 24 32.23 6.30 16.54
C ARG A 24 32.00 6.43 18.03
N ASP A 25 33.07 6.73 18.76
CA ASP A 25 33.01 7.25 20.11
C ASP A 25 32.30 8.61 20.07
N VAL A 26 31.09 8.67 20.64
CA VAL A 26 30.48 9.93 21.06
C VAL A 26 30.60 9.95 22.56
N ASP A 27 31.50 10.81 22.99
CA ASP A 27 31.79 11.20 24.35
C ASP A 27 30.54 11.69 25.08
N SER A 28 30.44 11.24 26.32
CA SER A 28 29.41 11.56 27.29
C SER A 28 29.49 13.03 27.67
N THR A 29 28.34 13.71 27.66
CA THR A 29 28.10 14.81 28.58
C THR A 29 27.00 14.40 29.53
N ASP A 30 27.40 14.08 30.76
CA ASP A 30 26.52 14.02 31.92
C ASP A 30 25.64 15.27 31.99
N THR A 31 24.34 15.04 32.07
CA THR A 31 23.43 16.03 32.64
C THR A 31 22.49 15.28 33.58
N ASP A 32 22.94 15.16 34.83
CA ASP A 32 22.07 14.93 35.97
C ASP A 32 20.96 15.98 35.99
N ASN A 33 19.75 15.57 35.66
CA ASN A 33 18.56 16.23 36.18
C ASN A 33 17.39 15.24 36.25
N ALA A 34 17.57 14.22 37.10
CA ALA A 34 16.45 13.60 37.78
C ALA A 34 15.99 14.58 38.86
N ASP A 35 14.91 15.31 38.59
CA ASP A 35 13.86 15.73 39.55
C ASP A 35 13.10 16.93 38.98
N GLN A 36 12.07 16.68 38.15
CA GLN A 36 10.98 17.65 38.01
C GLN A 36 9.63 16.93 37.93
N LEU A 37 9.07 16.78 39.13
CA LEU A 37 7.68 17.10 39.46
C LEU A 37 6.61 16.18 38.85
N ASN A 38 6.28 15.15 39.63
CA ASN A 38 4.88 14.78 39.88
C ASN A 38 4.09 16.06 40.22
N GLN A 39 3.46 16.66 39.22
CA GLN A 39 2.41 17.63 39.48
C GLN A 39 1.07 16.88 39.58
N PRO A 40 0.37 16.92 40.73
CA PRO A 40 -1.03 16.56 40.75
C PRO A 40 -1.75 17.50 39.78
N PHE A 41 -2.51 16.94 38.84
CA PHE A 41 -3.42 17.71 38.01
C PHE A 41 -4.54 18.23 38.91
N ASP A 42 -4.35 19.43 39.47
CA ASP A 42 -5.43 20.20 40.07
C ASP A 42 -6.34 20.69 38.93
N LEU A 43 -7.32 19.85 38.59
CA LEU A 43 -8.43 20.21 37.73
C LEU A 43 -9.23 21.32 38.45
N PRO A 44 -9.39 22.51 37.85
CA PRO A 44 -10.28 23.51 38.43
C PRO A 44 -11.69 22.92 38.51
N ASP A 45 -12.27 23.10 39.69
CA ASP A 45 -13.60 22.63 40.08
C ASP A 45 -14.58 22.82 38.92
N ARG A 46 -15.08 21.70 38.41
CA ARG A 46 -16.10 21.68 37.36
C ARG A 46 -17.29 22.44 37.92
N PRO A 47 -17.75 23.54 37.29
CA PRO A 47 -18.92 24.24 37.80
C PRO A 47 -20.08 23.25 37.89
N ALA A 48 -20.72 23.21 39.05
CA ALA A 48 -21.88 22.40 39.31
C ALA A 48 -22.91 22.66 38.21
N ILE A 49 -23.09 21.67 37.33
CA ILE A 49 -24.14 21.68 36.33
C ILE A 49 -25.42 21.50 37.12
N ASN A 50 -26.16 22.59 37.33
CA ASN A 50 -27.48 22.57 37.92
C ASN A 50 -28.34 21.56 37.15
N GLN A 51 -28.69 20.47 37.84
CA GLN A 51 -29.51 19.38 37.33
C GLN A 51 -30.97 19.77 37.46
N ASP A 52 -31.46 20.44 36.43
CA ASP A 52 -32.89 20.59 36.18
C ASP A 52 -33.08 20.81 34.68
N SER A 53 -32.75 19.77 33.92
CA SER A 53 -33.32 19.56 32.60
C SER A 53 -34.34 18.43 32.73
N GLU A 54 -35.60 18.83 32.82
CA GLU A 54 -36.76 17.97 32.67
C GLU A 54 -36.59 17.17 31.37
N THR A 55 -36.34 15.87 31.50
CA THR A 55 -36.32 14.96 30.37
C THR A 55 -37.75 14.79 29.88
N VAL A 56 -38.14 15.64 28.92
CA VAL A 56 -39.34 15.40 28.12
C VAL A 56 -39.07 14.18 27.25
N GLU A 57 -39.75 13.08 27.56
CA GLU A 57 -39.73 11.89 26.73
C GLU A 57 -40.57 12.20 25.48
N THR A 58 -39.90 12.66 24.42
CA THR A 58 -40.53 12.72 23.10
C THR A 58 -40.54 11.32 22.51
N ASP A 59 -41.74 10.77 22.43
CA ASP A 59 -42.12 9.57 21.67
C ASP A 59 -41.44 9.59 20.30
N ILE A 60 -40.45 8.71 20.11
CA ILE A 60 -39.79 8.50 18.82
C ILE A 60 -40.79 7.72 17.98
N GLY A 61 -41.64 8.45 17.27
CA GLY A 61 -42.53 7.90 16.26
C GLY A 61 -41.74 7.06 15.26
N ASP A 62 -42.37 5.97 14.80
CA ASP A 62 -41.82 5.03 13.83
C ASP A 62 -41.50 5.76 12.51
N GLU A 63 -40.28 6.28 12.42
CA GLU A 63 -39.74 6.89 11.21
C GLU A 63 -39.43 5.74 10.24
N SER A 64 -40.47 5.37 9.50
CA SER A 64 -40.42 4.51 8.32
C SER A 64 -39.15 4.80 7.52
N LEU A 65 -38.19 3.87 7.59
CA LEU A 65 -36.99 3.84 6.77
C LEU A 65 -37.40 3.91 5.30
N SER A 66 -37.38 5.13 4.75
CA SER A 66 -37.48 5.34 3.32
C SER A 66 -36.31 4.59 2.69
N THR A 67 -36.65 3.47 2.05
CA THR A 67 -35.73 2.61 1.31
C THR A 67 -35.19 3.45 0.15
N THR A 68 -34.12 4.19 0.44
CA THR A 68 -33.33 4.87 -0.58
C THR A 68 -32.61 3.77 -1.32
N ALA A 69 -33.03 3.53 -2.57
CA ALA A 69 -32.41 2.59 -3.46
C ALA A 69 -30.90 2.88 -3.51
N ILE A 70 -30.11 1.99 -2.91
CA ILE A 70 -28.66 2.04 -3.00
C ILE A 70 -28.35 1.70 -4.45
N GLU A 71 -28.02 2.70 -5.25
CA GLU A 71 -27.56 2.50 -6.62
C GLU A 71 -26.28 1.66 -6.56
N GLU A 72 -26.37 0.39 -6.94
CA GLU A 72 -25.25 -0.53 -7.02
C GLU A 72 -24.30 -0.05 -8.12
N GLN A 73 -23.34 0.82 -7.75
CA GLN A 73 -22.34 1.33 -8.69
C GLN A 73 -21.46 0.17 -9.16
N THR A 74 -21.68 -0.25 -10.41
CA THR A 74 -20.86 -1.27 -11.06
C THR A 74 -19.44 -0.74 -11.25
N VAL A 75 -18.46 -1.40 -10.63
CA VAL A 75 -17.05 -1.05 -10.76
C VAL A 75 -16.54 -1.53 -12.12
N THR A 76 -15.90 -0.63 -12.87
CA THR A 76 -15.26 -0.96 -14.15
C THR A 76 -13.76 -1.16 -13.97
N PHE A 77 -13.16 -1.98 -14.83
CA PHE A 77 -11.74 -2.29 -14.78
C PHE A 77 -11.09 -2.12 -16.16
N GLU A 78 -9.92 -1.47 -16.20
CA GLU A 78 -9.15 -1.20 -17.41
C GLU A 78 -7.71 -1.69 -17.25
N VAL A 79 -7.22 -2.45 -18.22
CA VAL A 79 -5.81 -2.85 -18.30
C VAL A 79 -5.03 -1.80 -19.09
N ILE A 80 -4.00 -1.24 -18.47
CA ILE A 80 -3.07 -0.28 -19.06
C ILE A 80 -1.72 -0.99 -19.25
N GLU A 81 -1.41 -1.37 -20.49
CA GLU A 81 -0.24 -2.19 -20.85
C GLU A 81 1.11 -1.60 -20.41
N ILE A 82 1.23 -0.27 -20.47
CA ILE A 82 2.44 0.45 -20.09
C ILE A 82 2.15 1.28 -18.82
N GLY A 83 1.36 0.76 -17.88
CA GLY A 83 0.90 1.53 -16.71
C GLY A 83 1.97 1.79 -15.64
N SER A 84 2.87 0.84 -15.40
CA SER A 84 3.81 0.95 -14.27
C SER A 84 4.99 1.89 -14.56
N LYS A 85 5.73 2.27 -13.51
CA LYS A 85 6.98 3.04 -13.63
C LYS A 85 8.01 2.35 -14.55
N ARG A 86 8.00 1.02 -14.59
CA ARG A 86 8.90 0.20 -15.44
C ARG A 86 8.23 -0.26 -16.74
N GLY A 87 7.11 0.35 -17.14
CA GLY A 87 6.38 0.01 -18.36
C GLY A 87 5.75 -1.38 -18.36
N LYS A 88 5.40 -1.90 -17.18
CA LYS A 88 4.65 -3.16 -17.02
C LYS A 88 3.15 -2.89 -16.97
N PRO A 89 2.31 -3.87 -17.35
CA PRO A 89 0.86 -3.72 -17.31
C PRO A 89 0.35 -3.49 -15.90
N LEU A 90 -0.65 -2.62 -15.79
CA LEU A 90 -1.41 -2.36 -14.56
C LEU A 90 -2.90 -2.47 -14.86
N LEU A 91 -3.63 -3.04 -13.91
CA LEU A 91 -5.09 -3.00 -13.91
C LEU A 91 -5.55 -1.88 -13.01
N VAL A 92 -6.46 -1.04 -13.50
CA VAL A 92 -7.04 0.10 -12.77
C VAL A 92 -8.53 -0.10 -12.65
N GLY A 93 -9.04 -0.07 -11.43
CA GLY A 93 -10.48 -0.07 -11.15
C GLY A 93 -11.01 1.35 -10.99
N SER A 94 -12.26 1.57 -11.40
CA SER A 94 -12.99 2.81 -11.10
C SER A 94 -13.21 3.04 -9.60
N ASP A 95 -13.02 1.98 -8.79
CA ASP A 95 -13.04 1.99 -7.34
C ASP A 95 -11.78 2.60 -6.71
N GLY A 96 -10.84 3.12 -7.51
CA GLY A 96 -9.64 3.78 -6.99
C GLY A 96 -8.62 2.80 -6.43
N PHE A 97 -8.59 1.57 -6.97
CA PHE A 97 -7.53 0.62 -6.70
C PHE A 97 -6.73 0.30 -7.97
N ARG A 98 -5.45 -0.03 -7.79
CA ARG A 98 -4.59 -0.52 -8.88
C ARG A 98 -3.92 -1.83 -8.52
N TYR A 99 -3.78 -2.68 -9.53
CA TYR A 99 -3.23 -4.02 -9.37
C TYR A 99 -2.08 -4.24 -10.36
N TYR A 100 -1.04 -4.94 -9.90
CA TYR A 100 0.05 -5.41 -10.75
C TYR A 100 -0.19 -6.87 -11.13
N VAL A 101 0.39 -7.30 -12.25
CA VAL A 101 0.37 -8.72 -12.64
C VAL A 101 1.19 -9.53 -11.63
N LYS A 102 0.51 -10.37 -10.85
CA LYS A 102 1.15 -11.31 -9.92
C LYS A 102 1.54 -12.60 -10.64
N LYS A 103 0.66 -13.14 -11.49
CA LYS A 103 0.93 -14.36 -12.26
C LYS A 103 0.09 -14.38 -13.54
N THR A 104 0.73 -14.65 -14.67
CA THR A 104 0.04 -14.96 -15.93
C THR A 104 -0.14 -16.46 -16.05
N GLN A 105 -1.35 -16.91 -16.36
CA GLN A 105 -1.68 -18.31 -16.65
C GLN A 105 -2.16 -18.41 -18.10
N LYS A 106 -2.35 -19.65 -18.60
CA LYS A 106 -2.75 -19.89 -20.00
C LYS A 106 -4.00 -19.13 -20.42
N ASN A 107 -5.02 -19.08 -19.55
CA ASN A 107 -6.34 -18.51 -19.85
C ASN A 107 -6.77 -17.42 -18.86
N SER A 108 -5.87 -16.99 -17.96
CA SER A 108 -6.24 -16.02 -16.92
C SER A 108 -5.04 -15.26 -16.41
N VAL A 109 -5.25 -14.04 -15.93
CA VAL A 109 -4.23 -13.24 -15.25
C VAL A 109 -4.63 -13.04 -13.81
N LEU A 110 -3.73 -13.39 -12.89
CA LEU A 110 -3.87 -13.07 -11.48
C LEU A 110 -3.21 -11.71 -11.22
N TRP A 111 -4.03 -10.77 -10.80
CA TRP A 111 -3.67 -9.43 -10.40
C TRP A 111 -3.64 -9.33 -8.87
N ALA A 112 -2.71 -8.54 -8.34
CA ALA A 112 -2.60 -8.27 -6.91
C ALA A 112 -2.49 -6.78 -6.64
N CYS A 113 -3.08 -6.33 -5.52
CA CYS A 113 -3.06 -4.92 -5.16
C CYS A 113 -1.64 -4.37 -5.10
N SER A 114 -1.44 -3.16 -5.62
CA SER A 114 -0.12 -2.54 -5.68
C SER A 114 0.36 -1.91 -4.37
N LEU A 115 -0.47 -1.84 -3.33
CA LEU A 115 -0.05 -1.30 -2.03
C LEU A 115 0.81 -2.32 -1.28
N ARG A 116 2.11 -2.02 -1.17
CA ARG A 116 3.12 -2.85 -0.48
C ARG A 116 3.75 -2.12 0.72
N SER A 117 2.92 -1.50 1.56
CA SER A 117 3.46 -0.86 2.76
C SER A 117 4.02 -1.90 3.73
N SER A 118 5.11 -1.57 4.44
CA SER A 118 5.74 -2.51 5.41
C SER A 118 4.84 -2.82 6.60
N LYS A 119 4.08 -1.82 7.07
CA LYS A 119 3.19 -1.95 8.23
C LYS A 119 1.83 -2.55 7.89
N CYS A 120 1.26 -2.19 6.74
CA CYS A 120 -0.06 -2.63 6.28
C CYS A 120 0.01 -3.06 4.80
N PRO A 121 0.59 -4.24 4.50
CA PRO A 121 0.60 -4.76 3.13
C PRO A 121 -0.82 -5.18 2.71
N CYS A 122 -1.18 -4.93 1.45
CA CYS A 122 -2.48 -5.33 0.93
C CYS A 122 -2.38 -6.67 0.17
N TYR A 123 -3.22 -7.64 0.55
CA TYR A 123 -3.28 -8.97 -0.08
C TYR A 123 -4.51 -9.18 -0.97
N ALA A 124 -5.24 -8.10 -1.29
CA ALA A 124 -6.35 -8.14 -2.23
C ALA A 124 -5.86 -8.58 -3.62
N THR A 125 -6.67 -9.42 -4.27
CA THR A 125 -6.35 -10.01 -5.58
C THR A 125 -7.56 -9.93 -6.51
N MET A 126 -7.29 -10.03 -7.80
CA MET A 126 -8.31 -10.07 -8.85
C MET A 126 -7.88 -11.05 -9.92
N ILE A 127 -8.83 -11.84 -10.42
CA ILE A 127 -8.61 -12.82 -11.48
C ILE A 127 -9.30 -12.28 -12.72
N GLN A 128 -8.54 -12.06 -13.78
CA GLN A 128 -9.07 -11.72 -15.10
C GLN A 128 -9.16 -12.99 -15.94
N LYS A 129 -10.34 -13.26 -16.50
CA LYS A 129 -10.59 -14.34 -17.47
C LYS A 129 -11.24 -13.71 -18.71
N GLY A 130 -10.45 -13.47 -19.75
CA GLY A 130 -10.92 -12.73 -20.92
C GLY A 130 -11.33 -11.30 -20.53
N THR A 131 -12.61 -11.00 -20.68
CA THR A 131 -13.23 -9.70 -20.32
C THR A 131 -13.72 -9.63 -18.88
N ASP A 132 -13.82 -10.79 -18.20
CA ASP A 132 -14.42 -10.86 -16.88
C ASP A 132 -13.37 -10.67 -15.79
N PHE A 133 -13.76 -9.92 -14.76
CA PHE A 133 -12.94 -9.64 -13.59
C PHE A 133 -13.64 -10.16 -12.34
N VAL A 134 -12.95 -11.06 -11.63
CA VAL A 134 -13.47 -11.67 -10.40
C VAL A 134 -12.57 -11.26 -9.25
N ARG A 135 -13.15 -10.64 -8.23
CA ARG A 135 -12.42 -10.30 -6.99
C ARG A 135 -12.03 -11.59 -6.26
N GLY A 136 -10.81 -11.60 -5.73
CA GLY A 136 -10.33 -12.68 -4.88
C GLY A 136 -10.95 -12.65 -3.48
N PRO A 137 -10.57 -13.59 -2.60
CA PRO A 137 -11.18 -13.74 -1.28
C PRO A 137 -10.82 -12.63 -0.28
N ASN A 138 -9.72 -11.90 -0.52
CA ASN A 138 -9.23 -10.89 0.40
C ASN A 138 -9.73 -9.49 0.00
N ASN A 139 -10.33 -8.80 0.96
CA ASN A 139 -10.69 -7.39 0.83
C ASN A 139 -9.45 -6.48 0.94
N HIS A 140 -9.57 -5.25 0.43
CA HIS A 140 -8.55 -4.23 0.63
C HIS A 140 -8.47 -3.82 2.10
N GLN A 141 -7.24 -3.71 2.62
CA GLN A 141 -6.95 -3.24 3.97
C GLN A 141 -6.51 -1.77 3.99
N HIS A 142 -6.92 -1.02 2.97
CA HIS A 142 -6.61 0.40 2.83
C HIS A 142 -7.69 1.08 2.00
N GLY A 143 -7.82 2.40 2.17
CA GLY A 143 -8.72 3.20 1.36
C GLY A 143 -8.29 3.29 -0.12
N PRO A 144 -9.23 3.63 -1.00
CA PRO A 144 -8.94 3.92 -2.40
C PRO A 144 -8.03 5.15 -2.51
N GLU A 145 -7.15 5.16 -3.52
CA GLU A 145 -6.31 6.33 -3.79
C GLU A 145 -6.99 7.20 -4.86
N ALA A 146 -7.23 8.46 -4.51
CA ALA A 146 -7.85 9.41 -5.42
C ALA A 146 -6.98 9.64 -6.66
N SER A 147 -7.64 9.72 -7.83
CA SER A 147 -7.02 10.06 -9.12
C SER A 147 -5.90 9.10 -9.60
N ILE A 148 -5.96 7.82 -9.23
CA ILE A 148 -5.00 6.81 -9.75
C ILE A 148 -5.04 6.74 -11.27
N ASP A 149 -6.24 6.72 -11.84
CA ASP A 149 -6.50 6.71 -13.27
C ASP A 149 -5.75 7.85 -13.98
N LYS A 150 -5.91 9.08 -13.49
CA LYS A 150 -5.24 10.26 -14.04
C LYS A 150 -3.73 10.15 -13.94
N LYS A 151 -3.20 9.76 -12.77
CA LYS A 151 -1.76 9.60 -12.55
C LYS A 151 -1.15 8.60 -13.53
N ILE A 152 -1.79 7.45 -13.73
CA ILE A 152 -1.28 6.42 -14.63
C ILE A 152 -1.35 6.90 -16.08
N ARG A 153 -2.47 7.49 -16.52
CA ARG A 153 -2.63 8.00 -17.89
C ARG A 153 -1.61 9.10 -18.23
N ILE A 154 -1.37 10.04 -17.32
CA ILE A 154 -0.33 11.07 -17.51
C ILE A 154 1.04 10.40 -17.66
N GLY A 155 1.36 9.44 -16.79
CA GLY A 155 2.61 8.70 -16.87
C GLY A 155 2.78 7.94 -18.19
N VAL A 156 1.70 7.36 -18.73
CA VAL A 156 1.69 6.70 -20.05
C VAL A 156 2.01 7.69 -21.15
N LYS A 157 1.30 8.84 -21.20
CA LYS A 157 1.53 9.88 -22.22
C LYS A 157 2.99 10.34 -22.25
N VAL A 158 3.56 10.64 -21.09
CA VAL A 158 4.97 11.06 -20.97
C VAL A 158 5.92 9.99 -21.53
N LYS A 159 5.63 8.70 -21.31
CA LYS A 159 6.44 7.60 -21.84
C LYS A 159 6.31 7.46 -23.36
N GLU A 160 5.12 7.68 -23.90
CA GLU A 160 4.89 7.66 -25.35
C GLU A 160 5.63 8.81 -26.04
N GLU A 161 5.55 10.03 -25.49
CA GLU A 161 6.28 11.20 -25.98
C GLU A 161 7.80 11.02 -25.89
N ALA A 162 8.31 10.46 -24.78
CA ALA A 162 9.73 10.19 -24.61
C ALA A 162 10.25 9.14 -25.60
N LYS A 163 9.42 8.18 -26.01
CA LYS A 163 9.77 7.18 -27.02
C LYS A 163 9.73 7.74 -28.45
N ALA A 164 8.94 8.78 -28.68
CA ALA A 164 8.79 9.41 -29.99
C ALA A 164 9.88 10.45 -30.31
N GLN A 165 10.67 10.87 -29.31
CA GLN A 165 11.82 11.75 -29.51
C GLN A 165 13.06 10.89 -29.85
N PRO A 166 13.69 11.10 -31.03
CA PRO A 166 14.82 10.30 -31.52
C PRO A 166 16.14 10.59 -30.80
#